data_AF-A0A7C4Y0Z6-F1
#
_entry.id   AF-A0A7C4Y0Z6-F1
#
_cell.length_a   1.000
_cell.length_b   1.000
_cell.length_c   1.000
_cell.angle_alpha   90.00
_cell.angle_beta   90.00
_cell.angle_gamma   90.00
#
_symmetry.space_group_name_H-M   'P 1'
#
loop_
_entity.id
_entity.type
_entity.pdbx_description
1 polymer ?
#
loop_
_entity_poly.entity_id
_entity_poly.type
_entity_poly.pdbx_seq_one_letter_code
_entity_poly.pdbx_strand_id
1 'polypeptide(L)'
;MSKINISDVVDCLEISFDIRKILLEAIGLILSILILLAFFFIGNIANNGFISFVSYLIGFILSIFSFGITSVAISKMAYSELSIGEKLNWKEAISFSFKNWTKILLSPIIVLLIVAIFYFVQKLFFLLGNIPALAVIISIFTVPIVILNALLILFLALSTTFIPAIISVDNLSPIKIITRIYEILKTSTIKTYSYIALLSLIGGQVLLSGAIILYLATFIPFLIFSSSTGIFSAIYATELETFPVSISFAWVIFVLSILIILLAFISYSIVFLKTSLVNFYHSIKGNLK
;
A
#
# COMPACT_ATOMS: atom_id res chain seq x y z
N MET A 1 18.13 -10.39 24.21
CA MET A 1 16.96 -9.89 23.43
C MET A 1 17.16 -8.41 23.17
N SER A 2 17.34 -7.98 21.92
CA SER A 2 17.30 -6.54 21.59
C SER A 2 15.87 -6.02 21.81
N LYS A 3 15.73 -5.07 22.74
CA LYS A 3 14.49 -4.29 22.89
C LYS A 3 14.37 -3.39 21.67
N ILE A 4 13.15 -3.19 21.17
CA ILE A 4 12.88 -2.12 20.19
C ILE A 4 13.20 -0.82 20.93
N ASN A 5 14.25 -0.11 20.51
CA ASN A 5 14.60 1.14 21.15
C ASN A 5 13.71 2.24 20.58
N ILE A 6 13.20 3.11 21.45
CA ILE A 6 12.39 4.27 21.04
C ILE A 6 13.19 5.18 20.10
N SER A 7 14.52 5.26 20.27
CA SER A 7 15.42 5.96 19.36
C SER A 7 15.26 5.51 17.91
N ASP A 8 15.17 4.20 17.67
CA ASP A 8 15.07 3.64 16.32
C ASP A 8 13.78 4.10 15.61
N VAL A 9 12.70 4.30 16.37
CA VAL A 9 11.42 4.81 15.85
C VAL A 9 11.52 6.30 15.54
N VAL A 10 12.18 7.08 16.40
CA VAL A 10 12.42 8.51 16.19
C VAL A 10 13.29 8.75 14.97
N ASP A 11 14.37 7.98 14.81
CA ASP A 11 15.25 8.07 13.64
C ASP A 11 14.47 7.75 12.35
N CYS A 12 13.63 6.70 12.37
CA CYS A 12 12.77 6.38 11.23
C CYS A 12 11.77 7.51 10.92
N LEU A 13 11.24 8.16 11.94
CA LEU A 13 10.29 9.27 11.79
C LEU A 13 10.97 10.49 11.17
N GLU A 14 12.15 10.87 11.65
CA GLU A 14 12.95 11.97 11.09
C GLU A 14 13.31 11.72 9.61
N ILE A 15 13.82 10.53 9.31
CA ILE A 15 14.19 10.10 7.94
C ILE A 15 12.97 10.12 7.01
N SER A 16 11.78 9.86 7.55
CA SER A 16 10.53 9.79 6.76
C SER A 16 9.92 11.16 6.47
N PHE A 17 10.34 12.22 7.17
CA PHE A 17 9.96 13.61 6.88
C PHE A 17 10.69 14.23 5.68
N ASP A 18 11.48 13.47 4.93
CA ASP A 18 12.07 13.96 3.69
C ASP A 18 11.00 14.18 2.61
N ILE A 19 10.76 15.45 2.29
CA ILE A 19 9.83 15.92 1.24
C ILE A 19 10.06 15.19 -0.09
N ARG A 20 11.31 14.85 -0.44
CA ARG A 20 11.62 14.15 -1.69
C ARG A 20 11.03 12.75 -1.72
N LYS A 21 11.05 12.02 -0.60
CA LYS A 21 10.47 10.68 -0.48
C LYS A 21 8.94 10.76 -0.51
N ILE A 22 8.36 11.73 0.20
CA ILE A 22 6.92 11.96 0.24
C ILE A 22 6.39 12.30 -1.16
N LEU A 23 7.06 13.22 -1.87
CA LEU A 23 6.69 13.57 -3.25
C LEU A 23 6.85 12.38 -4.20
N LEU A 24 7.93 11.62 -4.09
CA LEU A 24 8.16 10.44 -4.93
C LEU A 24 7.06 9.38 -4.70
N GLU A 25 6.65 9.16 -3.46
CA GLU A 25 5.56 8.26 -3.11
C GLU A 25 4.22 8.76 -3.64
N ALA A 26 3.93 10.05 -3.47
CA ALA A 26 2.71 10.69 -3.95
C ALA A 26 2.57 10.55 -5.48
N ILE A 27 3.65 10.82 -6.21
CA ILE A 27 3.70 10.66 -7.67
C ILE A 27 3.49 9.18 -8.04
N GLY A 28 4.15 8.25 -7.34
CA GLY A 28 3.99 6.81 -7.56
C GLY A 28 2.56 6.34 -7.38
N LEU A 29 1.92 6.76 -6.28
CA LEU A 29 0.52 6.44 -5.97
C LEU A 29 -0.44 7.02 -7.01
N ILE A 30 -0.32 8.30 -7.33
CA ILE A 30 -1.15 8.94 -8.37
C ILE A 30 -1.00 8.16 -9.68
N LEU A 31 0.24 7.90 -10.11
CA LEU A 31 0.50 7.21 -11.38
C LEU A 31 -0.12 5.81 -11.39
N SER A 32 0.05 5.05 -10.30
CA SER A 32 -0.53 3.71 -10.16
C SER A 32 -2.06 3.72 -10.17
N ILE A 33 -2.71 4.70 -9.53
CA ILE A 33 -4.16 4.86 -9.52
C ILE A 33 -4.66 5.25 -10.92
N LEU A 34 -4.01 6.21 -11.57
CA LEU A 34 -4.37 6.65 -12.93
C LEU A 34 -4.25 5.51 -13.95
N ILE A 35 -3.18 4.73 -13.90
CA ILE A 35 -3.01 3.53 -14.73
C ILE A 35 -4.17 2.55 -14.50
N LEU A 36 -4.48 2.25 -13.24
CA LEU A 36 -5.55 1.31 -12.92
C LEU A 36 -6.91 1.80 -13.45
N LEU A 37 -7.25 3.07 -13.22
CA LEU A 37 -8.50 3.68 -13.67
C LEU A 37 -8.60 3.73 -15.19
N ALA A 38 -7.50 4.08 -15.90
CA ALA A 38 -7.49 4.13 -17.36
C ALA A 38 -7.79 2.76 -17.99
N PHE A 39 -7.15 1.71 -17.51
CA PHE A 39 -7.39 0.35 -18.00
C PHE A 39 -8.76 -0.20 -17.58
N PHE A 40 -9.25 0.19 -16.40
CA PHE A 40 -10.62 -0.13 -15.98
C PHE A 40 -11.65 0.55 -16.88
N PHE A 41 -11.42 1.80 -17.27
CA PHE A 41 -12.26 2.53 -18.20
C PHE A 41 -12.27 1.88 -19.60
N ILE A 42 -11.09 1.54 -20.14
CA ILE A 42 -10.96 0.82 -21.42
C ILE A 42 -11.73 -0.51 -21.38
N GLY A 43 -11.58 -1.27 -20.29
CA GLY A 43 -12.25 -2.55 -20.16
C GLY A 43 -13.78 -2.43 -20.13
N ASN A 44 -14.33 -1.40 -19.49
CA ASN A 44 -15.78 -1.16 -19.46
C ASN A 44 -16.35 -0.73 -20.84
N ILE A 45 -15.55 -0.09 -21.69
CA ILE A 45 -15.99 0.33 -23.04
C ILE A 45 -15.96 -0.81 -24.06
N ALA A 46 -15.11 -1.82 -23.85
CA ALA A 46 -14.78 -2.80 -24.87
C ALA A 46 -15.94 -3.69 -25.38
N ASN A 47 -17.11 -3.69 -24.71
CA ASN A 47 -18.30 -4.51 -25.04
C ASN A 47 -18.04 -6.02 -25.26
N ASN A 48 -16.84 -6.50 -24.92
CA ASN A 48 -16.38 -7.87 -25.10
C ASN A 48 -15.68 -8.31 -23.80
N GLY A 49 -16.23 -9.34 -23.15
CA GLY A 49 -15.75 -9.79 -21.85
C GLY A 49 -14.28 -10.20 -21.83
N PHE A 50 -13.73 -10.74 -22.93
CA PHE A 50 -12.32 -11.09 -23.02
C PHE A 50 -11.43 -9.85 -23.05
N ILE A 51 -11.78 -8.84 -23.85
CA ILE A 51 -11.02 -7.59 -23.93
C ILE A 51 -11.10 -6.83 -22.60
N SER A 52 -12.26 -6.83 -21.95
CA SER A 52 -12.43 -6.26 -20.61
C SER A 52 -11.49 -6.93 -19.60
N PHE A 53 -11.48 -8.27 -19.56
CA PHE A 53 -10.62 -9.04 -18.67
C PHE A 53 -9.13 -8.76 -18.90
N VAL A 54 -8.67 -8.80 -20.16
CA VAL A 54 -7.27 -8.51 -20.51
C VAL A 54 -6.88 -7.09 -20.12
N SER A 55 -7.76 -6.11 -20.35
CA SER A 55 -7.53 -4.72 -19.98
C SER A 55 -7.37 -4.55 -18.46
N TYR A 56 -8.26 -5.15 -17.67
CA TYR A 56 -8.17 -5.13 -16.21
C TYR A 56 -6.88 -5.78 -15.70
N LEU A 57 -6.49 -6.91 -16.28
CA LEU A 57 -5.26 -7.61 -15.90
C LEU A 57 -4.01 -6.76 -16.19
N ILE A 58 -3.93 -6.16 -17.38
CA ILE A 58 -2.79 -5.28 -17.76
C ILE A 58 -2.74 -4.05 -16.84
N GLY A 59 -3.87 -3.39 -16.60
CA GLY A 59 -3.96 -2.25 -15.69
C GLY A 59 -3.48 -2.57 -14.29
N PHE A 60 -3.89 -3.72 -13.75
CA PHE A 60 -3.47 -4.20 -12.44
C PHE A 60 -1.96 -4.45 -12.37
N ILE A 61 -1.40 -5.16 -13.36
CA ILE A 61 0.04 -5.45 -13.43
C ILE A 61 0.86 -4.16 -13.51
N LEU A 62 0.49 -3.22 -14.39
CA LEU A 62 1.18 -1.94 -14.55
C LEU A 62 1.06 -1.06 -13.30
N SER A 63 -0.10 -1.07 -12.63
CA SER A 63 -0.31 -0.33 -11.39
C SER A 63 0.60 -0.85 -10.26
N ILE A 64 0.68 -2.17 -10.08
CA ILE A 64 1.62 -2.82 -9.13
C ILE A 64 3.06 -2.49 -9.50
N PHE A 65 3.40 -2.55 -10.79
CA PHE A 65 4.74 -2.26 -11.25
C PHE A 65 5.18 -0.82 -10.93
N SER A 66 4.34 0.17 -11.26
CA SER A 66 4.57 1.58 -10.96
C SER A 66 4.72 1.83 -9.46
N PHE A 67 3.85 1.22 -8.65
CA PHE A 67 3.89 1.34 -7.19
C PHE A 67 5.13 0.66 -6.60
N GLY A 68 5.51 -0.49 -7.16
CA GLY A 68 6.67 -1.26 -6.75
C GLY A 68 7.98 -0.51 -7.02
N ILE A 69 8.10 0.18 -8.15
CA ILE A 69 9.28 1.00 -8.50
C ILE A 69 9.49 2.11 -7.48
N THR A 70 8.45 2.88 -7.17
CA THR A 70 8.54 3.96 -6.17
C THR A 70 8.78 3.42 -4.77
N SER A 71 8.14 2.29 -4.42
CA SER A 71 8.36 1.61 -3.15
C SER A 71 9.81 1.17 -2.95
N VAL A 72 10.43 0.51 -3.93
CA VAL A 72 11.84 0.10 -3.85
C VAL A 72 12.77 1.33 -3.83
N ALA A 73 12.45 2.38 -4.58
CA ALA A 73 13.26 3.59 -4.61
C ALA A 73 13.31 4.23 -3.22
N ILE A 74 12.16 4.37 -2.56
CA ILE A 74 12.07 4.94 -1.20
C ILE A 74 12.77 4.04 -0.18
N SER A 75 12.55 2.73 -0.24
CA SER A 75 13.28 1.79 0.63
C SER A 75 14.79 1.87 0.41
N LYS A 76 15.25 2.12 -0.82
CA LYS A 76 16.68 2.32 -1.11
C LYS A 76 17.23 3.63 -0.57
N MET A 77 16.47 4.73 -0.67
CA MET A 77 16.85 6.01 -0.05
C MET A 77 16.92 5.87 1.47
N ALA A 78 15.90 5.28 2.09
CA ALA A 78 15.86 5.02 3.52
C ALA A 78 17.03 4.14 3.97
N TYR A 79 17.35 3.08 3.22
CA TYR A 79 18.50 2.23 3.53
C TYR A 79 19.82 2.99 3.49
N SER A 80 20.05 3.82 2.45
CA SER A 80 21.28 4.61 2.32
C SER A 80 21.47 5.56 3.50
N GLU A 81 20.39 6.22 3.92
CA GLU A 81 20.41 7.15 5.05
C GLU A 81 20.59 6.42 6.39
N LEU A 82 19.90 5.29 6.60
CA LEU A 82 20.02 4.51 7.84
C LEU A 82 21.38 3.80 8.00
N SER A 83 22.01 3.38 6.89
CA SER A 83 23.24 2.57 6.94
C SER A 83 24.53 3.37 6.75
N ILE A 84 24.51 4.39 5.89
CA ILE A 84 25.70 5.17 5.51
C ILE A 84 25.58 6.62 6.00
N GLY A 85 24.37 7.09 6.34
CA GLY A 85 24.12 8.50 6.67
C GLY A 85 24.03 9.40 5.43
N GLU A 86 24.03 8.82 4.22
CA GLU A 86 24.03 9.57 2.97
C GLU A 86 22.62 9.66 2.35
N LYS A 87 22.18 10.88 2.06
CA LYS A 87 20.93 11.17 1.34
C LYS A 87 21.08 10.88 -0.14
N LEU A 88 20.62 9.70 -0.56
CA LEU A 88 20.67 9.26 -1.95
C LEU A 88 19.75 10.08 -2.85
N ASN A 89 20.19 10.40 -4.07
CA ASN A 89 19.38 11.17 -5.02
C ASN A 89 18.20 10.33 -5.55
N TRP A 90 17.02 10.92 -5.70
CA TRP A 90 15.83 10.23 -6.21
C TRP A 90 16.06 9.59 -7.58
N LYS A 91 16.87 10.21 -8.45
CA LYS A 91 17.21 9.66 -9.77
C LYS A 91 17.98 8.34 -9.66
N GLU A 92 18.92 8.27 -8.73
CA GLU A 92 19.71 7.06 -8.47
C GLU A 92 18.85 5.96 -7.85
N ALA A 93 17.95 6.32 -6.92
CA ALA A 93 17.00 5.40 -6.31
C ALA A 93 16.04 4.78 -7.34
N ILE A 94 15.52 5.61 -8.25
CA ILE A 94 14.67 5.15 -9.35
C ILE A 94 15.46 4.28 -10.33
N SER A 95 16.69 4.68 -10.70
CA SER A 95 17.57 3.88 -11.56
C SER A 95 17.86 2.51 -10.94
N PHE A 96 18.12 2.45 -9.63
CA PHE A 96 18.27 1.20 -8.89
C PHE A 96 17.01 0.33 -8.97
N SER A 97 15.84 0.94 -8.83
CA SER A 97 14.55 0.23 -8.88
C SER A 97 14.28 -0.32 -10.27
N PHE A 98 14.52 0.46 -11.33
CA PHE A 98 14.43 -0.01 -12.71
C PHE A 98 15.44 -1.12 -13.03
N LYS A 99 16.67 -1.06 -12.52
CA LYS A 99 17.63 -2.17 -12.67
C LYS A 99 17.14 -3.48 -12.01
N ASN A 100 16.24 -3.37 -11.04
CA ASN A 100 15.66 -4.49 -10.29
C ASN A 100 14.18 -4.73 -10.62
N TRP A 101 13.70 -4.24 -11.78
CA TRP A 101 12.30 -4.32 -12.19
C TRP A 101 11.75 -5.74 -12.18
N THR A 102 12.57 -6.73 -12.57
CA THR A 102 12.20 -8.15 -12.58
C THR A 102 11.89 -8.65 -11.18
N LYS A 103 12.65 -8.22 -10.17
CA LYS A 103 12.44 -8.59 -8.76
C LYS A 103 11.16 -7.99 -8.22
N ILE A 104 10.94 -6.72 -8.55
CA ILE A 104 9.74 -5.97 -8.15
C ILE A 104 8.47 -6.64 -8.69
N LEU A 105 8.50 -7.09 -9.94
CA LEU A 105 7.34 -7.72 -10.57
C LEU A 105 7.18 -9.20 -10.18
N LEU A 106 8.25 -9.98 -10.26
CA LEU A 106 8.18 -11.44 -10.09
C LEU A 106 7.97 -11.86 -8.64
N SER A 107 8.53 -11.15 -7.66
CA SER A 107 8.35 -11.50 -6.25
C SER A 107 6.88 -11.57 -5.81
N PRO A 108 6.04 -10.53 -6.02
CA PRO A 108 4.62 -10.62 -5.66
C PRO A 108 3.86 -11.64 -6.52
N ILE A 109 4.23 -11.82 -7.80
CA ILE A 109 3.60 -12.84 -8.67
C ILE A 109 3.83 -14.25 -8.12
N ILE A 110 5.06 -14.59 -7.70
CA ILE A 110 5.36 -15.91 -7.14
C ILE A 110 4.56 -16.14 -5.85
N VAL A 111 4.45 -15.13 -4.97
CA VAL A 111 3.64 -15.24 -3.75
C VAL A 111 2.15 -15.40 -4.09
N LEU A 112 1.63 -14.63 -5.03
CA LEU A 112 0.26 -14.77 -5.52
C LEU A 112 0.00 -16.16 -6.12
N LEU A 113 0.95 -16.72 -6.86
CA LEU A 113 0.85 -18.07 -7.43
C LEU A 113 0.79 -19.14 -6.33
N ILE A 114 1.61 -19.00 -5.28
CA ILE A 114 1.53 -19.88 -4.10
C ILE A 114 0.13 -19.81 -3.47
N VAL A 115 -0.37 -18.61 -3.19
CA VAL A 115 -1.71 -18.40 -2.61
C VAL A 115 -2.80 -18.96 -3.53
N ALA A 116 -2.70 -18.75 -4.84
CA ALA A 116 -3.68 -19.23 -5.82
C ALA A 116 -3.75 -20.76 -5.86
N ILE A 117 -2.61 -21.46 -5.76
CA ILE A 117 -2.58 -22.93 -5.68
C ILE A 117 -3.33 -23.42 -4.45
N PHE A 118 -3.08 -22.83 -3.27
CA PHE A 118 -3.75 -23.25 -2.03
C PHE A 118 -5.25 -22.91 -2.02
N TYR A 119 -5.62 -21.75 -2.57
CA TYR A 119 -7.02 -21.39 -2.76
C TYR A 119 -7.73 -22.36 -3.70
N PHE A 120 -7.07 -22.77 -4.79
CA PHE A 120 -7.59 -23.77 -5.72
C PHE A 120 -7.77 -25.13 -5.03
N VAL A 121 -6.79 -25.59 -4.25
CA VAL A 121 -6.92 -26.82 -3.44
C VAL A 121 -8.10 -26.70 -2.47
N GLN A 122 -8.25 -25.59 -1.76
CA GLN A 122 -9.39 -25.35 -0.87
C GLN A 122 -10.73 -25.48 -1.62
N LYS A 123 -10.84 -24.90 -2.83
CA LYS A 123 -12.04 -25.03 -3.66
C LYS A 123 -12.31 -26.49 -4.07
N LEU A 124 -11.29 -27.27 -4.37
CA LEU A 124 -11.44 -28.71 -4.63
C LEU A 124 -11.99 -29.45 -3.42
N PHE A 125 -11.49 -29.16 -2.21
CA PHE A 125 -12.02 -29.76 -0.98
C PHE A 125 -13.49 -29.40 -0.75
N PHE A 126 -13.89 -28.14 -0.97
CA PHE A 126 -15.30 -27.76 -0.88
C PHE A 126 -16.18 -28.47 -1.91
N LEU A 127 -15.71 -28.63 -3.15
CA LEU A 127 -16.42 -29.37 -4.18
C LEU A 127 -16.60 -30.85 -3.82
N LEU A 128 -15.55 -31.49 -3.31
CA LEU A 128 -15.63 -32.87 -2.84
C LEU A 128 -16.55 -33.01 -1.61
N GLY A 129 -16.65 -31.98 -0.77
CA GLY A 129 -17.52 -31.93 0.40
C GLY A 129 -19.02 -32.00 0.07
N ASN A 130 -19.40 -31.72 -1.18
CA ASN A 130 -20.77 -31.88 -1.65
C ASN A 130 -21.18 -33.35 -1.85
N ILE A 131 -20.24 -34.30 -1.77
CA ILE A 131 -20.53 -35.73 -1.87
C ILE A 131 -20.89 -36.26 -0.47
N PRO A 132 -22.13 -36.74 -0.22
CA PRO A 132 -22.58 -37.13 1.11
C PRO A 132 -21.69 -38.17 1.81
N ALA A 133 -21.15 -39.13 1.04
CA ALA A 133 -20.25 -40.16 1.54
C ALA A 133 -18.89 -39.64 2.03
N LEU A 134 -18.44 -38.48 1.54
CA LEU A 134 -17.14 -37.88 1.87
C LEU A 134 -17.26 -36.66 2.80
N ALA A 135 -18.48 -36.15 3.03
CA ALA A 135 -18.73 -34.93 3.77
C ALA A 135 -18.11 -34.95 5.18
N VAL A 136 -18.26 -36.05 5.91
CA VAL A 136 -17.70 -36.19 7.27
C VAL A 136 -16.17 -36.15 7.25
N ILE A 137 -15.53 -36.88 6.34
CA ILE A 137 -14.07 -36.92 6.23
C ILE A 137 -13.53 -35.53 5.84
N ILE A 138 -14.16 -34.88 4.87
CA ILE A 138 -13.75 -33.56 4.36
C ILE A 138 -13.96 -32.46 5.41
N SER A 139 -15.00 -32.56 6.24
CA SER A 139 -15.25 -31.60 7.32
C SER A 139 -14.08 -31.52 8.31
N ILE A 140 -13.42 -32.66 8.60
CA ILE A 140 -12.24 -32.73 9.47
C ILE A 140 -11.06 -31.95 8.86
N PHE A 141 -10.87 -32.02 7.53
CA PHE A 141 -9.80 -31.31 6.83
C PHE A 141 -10.12 -29.84 6.53
N THR A 142 -11.39 -29.44 6.61
CA THR A 142 -11.80 -28.07 6.29
C THR A 142 -11.19 -27.05 7.26
N VAL A 143 -11.18 -27.34 8.57
CA VAL A 143 -10.64 -26.42 9.58
C VAL A 143 -9.13 -26.16 9.37
N PRO A 144 -8.26 -27.19 9.26
CA PRO A 144 -6.84 -26.98 8.94
C PRO A 144 -6.60 -26.20 7.64
N ILE A 145 -7.39 -26.46 6.59
CA ILE A 145 -7.26 -25.76 5.30
C ILE A 145 -7.64 -24.28 5.43
N VAL A 146 -8.68 -23.95 6.20
CA VAL A 146 -9.07 -22.55 6.44
C VAL A 146 -7.97 -21.81 7.21
N ILE A 147 -7.41 -22.43 8.26
CA ILE A 147 -6.28 -21.87 9.01
C ILE A 147 -5.08 -21.64 8.10
N LEU A 148 -4.75 -22.62 7.25
CA LEU A 148 -3.65 -22.50 6.29
C LEU A 148 -3.87 -21.33 5.31
N ASN A 149 -5.09 -21.14 4.80
CA ASN A 149 -5.41 -20.01 3.93
C ASN A 149 -5.29 -18.67 4.65
N ALA A 150 -5.73 -18.59 5.91
CA ALA A 150 -5.55 -17.38 6.71
C ALA A 150 -4.06 -17.04 6.89
N LEU A 151 -3.23 -18.05 7.18
CA LEU A 151 -1.77 -17.89 7.28
C LEU A 151 -1.13 -17.48 5.94
N LEU A 152 -1.64 -17.99 4.80
CA LEU A 152 -1.14 -17.62 3.48
C LEU A 152 -1.52 -16.21 3.05
N ILE A 153 -2.74 -15.75 3.38
CA ILE A 153 -3.15 -14.35 3.17
C ILE A 153 -2.28 -13.43 4.02
N LEU A 154 -2.03 -13.80 5.27
CA LEU A 154 -1.12 -13.08 6.16
C LEU A 154 0.30 -13.05 5.57
N PHE A 155 0.81 -14.18 5.07
CA PHE A 155 2.09 -14.27 4.39
C PHE A 155 2.15 -13.37 3.14
N LEU A 156 1.08 -13.28 2.35
CA LEU A 156 0.97 -12.38 1.19
C LEU A 156 1.03 -10.91 1.60
N ALA A 157 0.27 -10.52 2.63
CA ALA A 157 0.28 -9.17 3.17
C ALA A 157 1.67 -8.79 3.71
N LEU A 158 2.31 -9.71 4.42
CA LEU A 158 3.68 -9.53 4.91
C LEU A 158 4.70 -9.45 3.78
N SER A 159 4.56 -10.31 2.77
CA SER A 159 5.49 -10.36 1.65
C SER A 159 5.46 -9.07 0.86
N THR A 160 4.27 -8.60 0.47
CA THR A 160 4.11 -7.33 -0.26
C THR A 160 4.70 -6.14 0.50
N THR A 161 4.65 -6.19 1.84
CA THR A 161 5.20 -5.18 2.73
C THR A 161 6.74 -5.25 2.83
N PHE A 162 7.32 -6.44 2.97
CA PHE A 162 8.77 -6.63 3.16
C PHE A 162 9.59 -6.67 1.85
N ILE A 163 8.99 -7.00 0.71
CA ILE A 163 9.70 -7.12 -0.58
C ILE A 163 10.55 -5.87 -0.88
N PRO A 164 10.03 -4.62 -0.78
CA PRO A 164 10.84 -3.45 -1.09
C PRO A 164 12.07 -3.29 -0.20
N ALA A 165 11.92 -3.54 1.10
CA ALA A 165 13.02 -3.47 2.08
C ALA A 165 14.10 -4.53 1.81
N ILE A 166 13.70 -5.76 1.48
CA ILE A 166 14.67 -6.84 1.19
C ILE A 166 15.42 -6.56 -0.13
N ILE A 167 14.72 -6.07 -1.16
CA ILE A 167 15.35 -5.70 -2.44
C ILE A 167 16.38 -4.58 -2.20
N SER A 168 16.05 -3.55 -1.41
CA SER A 168 16.95 -2.41 -1.18
C SER A 168 18.22 -2.78 -0.41
N VAL A 169 18.10 -3.72 0.54
CA VAL A 169 19.19 -4.11 1.46
C VAL A 169 20.06 -5.22 0.88
N ASP A 170 19.46 -6.30 0.36
CA ASP A 170 20.20 -7.51 -0.04
C ASP A 170 20.24 -7.76 -1.55
N ASN A 171 19.38 -7.08 -2.32
CA ASN A 171 19.34 -7.21 -3.77
C ASN A 171 19.20 -8.67 -4.28
N LEU A 172 18.48 -9.52 -3.55
CA LEU A 172 18.35 -10.97 -3.80
C LEU A 172 17.50 -11.30 -5.05
N SER A 173 17.55 -12.57 -5.50
CA SER A 173 16.65 -13.06 -6.54
C SER A 173 15.20 -13.22 -6.00
N PRO A 174 14.16 -13.23 -6.87
CA PRO A 174 12.76 -13.28 -6.43
C PRO A 174 12.44 -14.43 -5.47
N ILE A 175 12.95 -15.63 -5.77
CA ILE A 175 12.76 -16.82 -4.94
C ILE A 175 13.45 -16.65 -3.58
N LYS A 176 14.68 -16.12 -3.56
CA LYS A 176 15.44 -15.87 -2.32
C LYS A 176 14.79 -14.80 -1.45
N ILE A 177 14.08 -13.82 -2.04
CA ILE A 177 13.29 -12.84 -1.29
C ILE A 177 12.18 -13.53 -0.52
N ILE A 178 11.47 -14.48 -1.14
CA ILE A 178 10.37 -15.21 -0.50
C ILE A 178 10.89 -16.14 0.61
N THR A 179 11.99 -16.86 0.37
CA THR A 179 12.62 -17.67 1.42
C THR A 179 13.08 -16.81 2.58
N ARG A 180 13.62 -15.62 2.30
CA ARG A 180 14.03 -14.66 3.33
C ARG A 180 12.83 -14.15 4.15
N ILE A 181 11.69 -13.85 3.53
CA ILE A 181 10.47 -13.47 4.25
C ILE A 181 10.02 -14.61 5.17
N TYR A 182 10.04 -15.85 4.68
CA TYR A 182 9.73 -17.01 5.51
C TYR A 182 10.71 -17.16 6.69
N GLU A 183 12.01 -16.95 6.49
CA GLU A 183 13.01 -16.96 7.56
C GLU A 183 12.77 -15.87 8.60
N ILE A 184 12.41 -14.65 8.18
CA ILE A 184 12.03 -13.56 9.10
C ILE A 184 10.85 -13.99 9.97
N LEU A 185 9.82 -14.59 9.34
CA LEU A 185 8.62 -15.03 10.05
C LEU A 185 8.88 -16.20 10.97
N LYS A 186 9.81 -17.11 10.61
CA LYS A 186 10.17 -18.25 11.46
C LYS A 186 11.03 -17.83 12.66
N THR A 187 12.01 -16.96 12.45
CA THR A 187 13.01 -16.59 13.47
C THR A 187 12.52 -15.47 14.39
N SER A 188 11.69 -14.57 13.87
CA SER A 188 11.32 -13.32 14.54
C SER A 188 9.80 -13.06 14.46
N THR A 189 8.99 -14.12 14.59
CA THR A 189 7.51 -14.06 14.46
C THR A 189 6.89 -12.97 15.32
N ILE A 190 7.12 -13.04 16.64
CA ILE A 190 6.53 -12.13 17.62
C ILE A 190 6.99 -10.69 17.33
N LYS A 191 8.28 -10.50 17.05
CA LYS A 191 8.86 -9.19 16.72
C LYS A 191 8.23 -8.59 15.47
N THR A 192 8.08 -9.41 14.43
CA THR A 192 7.51 -8.98 13.14
C THR A 192 6.06 -8.53 13.33
N TYR A 193 5.25 -9.34 14.02
CA TYR A 193 3.85 -8.98 14.30
C TYR A 193 3.72 -7.79 15.24
N SER A 194 4.53 -7.70 16.30
CA SER A 194 4.52 -6.53 17.19
C SER A 194 4.92 -5.26 16.46
N TYR A 195 5.91 -5.35 15.56
CA TYR A 195 6.38 -4.22 14.78
C TYR A 195 5.32 -3.76 13.78
N ILE A 196 4.67 -4.68 13.08
CA ILE A 196 3.58 -4.37 12.16
C ILE A 196 2.36 -3.84 12.90
N ALA A 197 2.01 -4.38 14.06
CA ALA A 197 0.93 -3.86 14.89
C ALA A 197 1.23 -2.43 15.36
N LEU A 198 2.49 -2.14 15.74
CA LEU A 198 2.90 -0.78 16.11
C LEU A 198 2.84 0.16 14.90
N LEU A 199 3.29 -0.30 13.74
CA LEU A 199 3.21 0.46 12.49
C LEU A 199 1.77 0.67 12.03
N SER A 200 0.88 -0.30 12.21
CA SER A 200 -0.54 -0.16 11.89
C SER A 200 -1.26 0.73 12.89
N LEU A 201 -0.84 0.77 14.15
CA LEU A 201 -1.33 1.77 15.11
C LEU A 201 -0.88 3.18 14.71
N ILE A 202 0.39 3.39 14.38
CA ILE A 202 0.88 4.72 13.99
C ILE A 202 0.29 5.13 12.63
N GLY A 203 0.50 4.31 11.59
CA GLY A 203 0.01 4.58 10.24
C GLY A 203 -1.52 4.56 10.13
N GLY A 204 -2.18 3.64 10.82
CA GLY A 204 -3.65 3.56 10.85
C GLY A 204 -4.29 4.75 11.55
N GLN A 205 -3.70 5.29 12.61
CA GLN A 205 -4.19 6.53 13.24
C GLN A 205 -3.96 7.75 12.35
N VAL A 206 -2.87 7.80 11.57
CA VAL A 206 -2.66 8.86 10.57
C VAL A 206 -3.72 8.76 9.44
N LEU A 207 -4.02 7.55 8.97
CA LEU A 207 -5.09 7.34 7.99
C LEU A 207 -6.48 7.68 8.56
N LEU A 208 -6.76 7.29 9.81
CA LEU A 208 -8.03 7.55 10.48
C LEU A 208 -8.22 9.06 10.73
N SER A 209 -7.20 9.75 11.24
CA SER A 209 -7.25 11.20 11.44
C SER A 209 -7.39 11.95 10.11
N GLY A 210 -6.68 11.51 9.06
CA GLY A 210 -6.88 12.02 7.70
C GLY A 210 -8.32 11.80 7.20
N ALA A 211 -8.89 10.61 7.41
CA ALA A 211 -10.26 10.27 7.06
C ALA A 211 -11.31 11.08 7.85
N ILE A 212 -11.05 11.36 9.14
CA ILE A 212 -11.90 12.22 9.97
C ILE A 212 -11.82 13.66 9.48
N ILE A 213 -10.62 14.18 9.21
CA ILE A 213 -10.44 15.53 8.66
C ILE A 213 -11.15 15.65 7.31
N LEU A 214 -11.01 14.66 6.43
CA LEU A 214 -11.75 14.55 5.18
C LEU A 214 -13.26 14.57 5.38
N TYR A 215 -13.75 13.74 6.30
CA TYR A 215 -15.17 13.63 6.59
C TYR A 215 -15.70 14.97 7.12
N LEU A 216 -15.03 15.58 8.09
CA LEU A 216 -15.39 16.90 8.62
C LEU A 216 -15.31 17.96 7.53
N ALA A 217 -14.25 17.96 6.73
CA ALA A 217 -14.06 18.93 5.66
C ALA A 217 -15.06 18.74 4.52
N THR A 218 -15.53 17.54 4.20
CA THR A 218 -16.54 17.35 3.13
C THR A 218 -17.97 17.48 3.64
N PHE A 219 -18.27 16.85 4.78
CA PHE A 219 -19.60 16.73 5.34
C PHE A 219 -20.07 18.01 6.04
N ILE A 220 -19.20 18.71 6.78
CA ILE A 220 -19.61 19.94 7.49
C ILE A 220 -19.95 21.06 6.49
N PRO A 221 -19.11 21.37 5.49
CA PRO A 221 -19.48 22.31 4.45
C PRO A 221 -20.71 21.82 3.67
N PHE A 222 -20.85 20.53 3.38
CA PHE A 222 -22.08 20.05 2.71
C PHE A 222 -23.31 20.31 3.57
N LEU A 223 -23.27 20.07 4.88
CA LEU A 223 -24.36 20.37 5.81
C LEU A 223 -24.63 21.87 5.92
N ILE A 224 -23.59 22.70 6.06
CA ILE A 224 -23.71 24.16 6.14
C ILE A 224 -24.24 24.73 4.82
N PHE A 225 -23.80 24.24 3.67
CA PHE A 225 -24.16 24.75 2.35
C PHE A 225 -25.47 24.17 1.80
N SER A 226 -25.85 22.95 2.18
CA SER A 226 -27.18 22.40 1.88
C SER A 226 -28.29 23.04 2.71
N SER A 227 -27.98 23.46 3.94
CA SER A 227 -28.92 24.20 4.80
C SER A 227 -28.94 25.72 4.56
N SER A 228 -27.88 26.29 3.95
CA SER A 228 -27.76 27.73 3.68
C SER A 228 -28.19 28.16 2.26
N THR A 229 -29.17 27.46 1.67
CA THR A 229 -29.95 28.01 0.55
C THR A 229 -30.47 29.43 0.84
N GLY A 230 -30.62 29.81 2.12
CA GLY A 230 -30.92 31.17 2.59
C GLY A 230 -29.77 32.20 2.53
N ILE A 231 -28.51 31.84 2.76
CA ILE A 231 -27.40 32.82 2.79
C ILE A 231 -26.97 33.19 1.36
N PHE A 232 -26.88 32.20 0.47
CA PHE A 232 -26.56 32.49 -0.94
C PHE A 232 -27.71 33.19 -1.65
N SER A 233 -28.98 32.89 -1.32
CA SER A 233 -30.10 33.67 -1.84
C SER A 233 -30.13 35.10 -1.28
N ALA A 234 -29.76 35.31 -0.02
CA ALA A 234 -29.62 36.64 0.57
C ALA A 234 -28.46 37.46 -0.04
N ILE A 235 -27.35 36.83 -0.41
CA ILE A 235 -26.23 37.48 -1.13
C ILE A 235 -26.60 37.78 -2.59
N TYR A 236 -27.38 36.90 -3.25
CA TYR A 236 -27.96 37.20 -4.56
C TYR A 236 -28.95 38.37 -4.51
N ALA A 237 -29.58 38.61 -3.36
CA ALA A 237 -30.53 39.71 -3.17
C ALA A 237 -29.87 41.07 -2.91
N THR A 238 -28.56 41.14 -2.62
CA THR A 238 -27.89 42.40 -2.23
C THR A 238 -27.28 43.22 -3.38
N GLU A 239 -27.57 42.92 -4.66
CA GLU A 239 -27.10 43.67 -5.85
C GLU A 239 -25.59 43.98 -5.93
N LEU A 240 -24.77 43.37 -5.09
CA LEU A 240 -23.32 43.49 -5.19
C LEU A 240 -22.88 42.77 -6.46
N GLU A 241 -22.11 43.44 -7.32
CA GLU A 241 -21.42 42.85 -8.47
C GLU A 241 -20.44 41.78 -7.97
N THR A 242 -20.95 40.60 -7.64
CA THR A 242 -20.14 39.46 -7.28
C THR A 242 -19.52 38.90 -8.55
N PHE A 243 -18.19 38.85 -8.61
CA PHE A 243 -17.50 38.01 -9.58
C PHE A 243 -18.10 36.60 -9.51
N PRO A 244 -18.64 36.06 -10.63
CA PRO A 244 -19.34 34.78 -10.62
C PRO A 244 -18.33 33.65 -10.59
N VAL A 245 -17.59 33.52 -9.49
CA VAL A 245 -16.97 32.26 -9.16
C VAL A 245 -18.12 31.34 -8.78
N SER A 246 -18.59 30.55 -9.73
CA SER A 246 -19.66 29.60 -9.50
C SER A 246 -19.37 28.82 -8.21
N ILE A 247 -20.37 28.64 -7.35
CA ILE A 247 -20.25 27.86 -6.11
C ILE A 247 -19.55 26.51 -6.39
N SER A 248 -19.81 25.94 -7.56
CA SER A 248 -19.12 24.76 -8.10
C SER A 248 -17.59 24.88 -8.19
N PHE A 249 -17.04 26.02 -8.61
CA PHE A 249 -15.60 26.23 -8.72
C PHE A 249 -14.92 26.32 -7.35
N ALA A 250 -15.52 27.02 -6.38
CA ALA A 250 -15.01 27.07 -5.00
C ALA A 250 -15.02 25.66 -4.36
N TRP A 251 -16.07 24.88 -4.60
CA TRP A 251 -16.15 23.49 -4.18
C TRP A 251 -15.08 22.61 -4.82
N VAL A 252 -14.80 22.77 -6.11
CA VAL A 252 -13.73 22.04 -6.80
C VAL A 252 -12.37 22.34 -6.19
N ILE A 253 -12.02 23.62 -5.96
CA ILE A 253 -10.76 24.00 -5.30
C ILE A 253 -10.64 23.37 -3.92
N PHE A 254 -11.73 23.39 -3.16
CA PHE A 254 -11.76 22.85 -1.81
C PHE A 254 -11.55 21.33 -1.77
N VAL A 255 -12.27 20.58 -2.61
CA VAL A 255 -12.11 19.12 -2.76
C VAL A 255 -10.70 18.77 -3.25
N LEU A 256 -10.16 19.51 -4.22
CA LEU A 256 -8.78 19.32 -4.68
C LEU A 256 -7.75 19.54 -3.56
N SER A 257 -7.93 20.60 -2.77
CA SER A 257 -7.05 20.93 -1.65
C SER A 257 -7.04 19.80 -0.61
N ILE A 258 -8.23 19.28 -0.28
CA ILE A 258 -8.40 18.15 0.61
C ILE A 258 -7.72 16.87 0.07
N LEU A 259 -7.89 16.58 -1.23
CA LEU A 259 -7.26 15.42 -1.87
C LEU A 259 -5.73 15.52 -1.84
N ILE A 260 -5.17 16.71 -2.05
CA ILE A 260 -3.72 16.95 -1.97
C ILE A 260 -3.21 16.71 -0.54
N ILE A 261 -3.92 17.23 0.47
CA ILE A 261 -3.56 17.04 1.88
C ILE A 261 -3.61 15.55 2.23
N LEU A 262 -4.69 14.86 1.85
CA LEU A 262 -4.84 13.43 2.10
C LEU A 262 -3.70 12.63 1.46
N LEU A 263 -3.40 12.94 0.19
CA LEU A 263 -2.33 12.27 -0.53
C LEU A 263 -0.99 12.46 0.18
N ALA A 264 -0.67 13.68 0.65
CA ALA A 264 0.53 13.94 1.41
C ALA A 264 0.60 13.10 2.71
N PHE A 265 -0.51 13.01 3.46
CA PHE A 265 -0.59 12.18 4.68
C PHE A 265 -0.43 10.68 4.42
N ILE A 266 -1.08 10.16 3.37
CA ILE A 266 -0.98 8.76 2.95
C ILE A 266 0.47 8.47 2.51
N SER A 267 1.05 9.34 1.68
CA SER A 267 2.42 9.22 1.21
C SER A 267 3.43 9.24 2.35
N TYR A 268 3.28 10.16 3.31
CA TYR A 268 4.11 10.20 4.51
C TYR A 268 4.00 8.90 5.31
N SER A 269 2.78 8.39 5.53
CA SER A 269 2.55 7.15 6.27
C SER A 269 3.21 5.95 5.61
N ILE A 270 3.18 5.89 4.28
CA ILE A 270 3.82 4.81 3.52
C ILE A 270 5.34 4.96 3.51
N VAL A 271 5.88 6.17 3.41
CA VAL A 271 7.32 6.43 3.55
C VAL A 271 7.79 6.00 4.95
N PHE A 272 7.06 6.37 6.00
CA PHE A 272 7.34 5.95 7.37
C PHE A 272 7.34 4.44 7.53
N LEU A 273 6.32 3.78 6.99
CA LEU A 273 6.23 2.33 6.98
C LEU A 273 7.46 1.69 6.29
N LYS A 274 7.83 2.19 5.11
CA LYS A 274 8.97 1.68 4.33
C LYS A 274 10.31 1.87 5.04
N THR A 275 10.57 3.06 5.59
CA THR A 275 11.78 3.36 6.37
C THR A 275 11.89 2.44 7.59
N SER A 276 10.78 2.29 8.31
CA SER A 276 10.65 1.42 9.47
C SER A 276 10.96 -0.04 9.12
N LEU A 277 10.39 -0.56 8.04
CA LEU A 277 10.64 -1.94 7.59
C LEU A 277 12.08 -2.18 7.17
N VAL A 278 12.73 -1.19 6.54
CA VAL A 278 14.16 -1.24 6.21
C VAL A 278 15.00 -1.32 7.48
N ASN A 279 14.73 -0.46 8.46
CA ASN A 279 15.45 -0.49 9.74
C ASN A 279 15.24 -1.82 10.47
N PHE A 280 14.00 -2.28 10.56
CA PHE A 280 13.67 -3.58 11.16
C PHE A 280 14.41 -4.71 10.47
N TYR A 281 14.35 -4.78 9.13
CA TYR A 281 15.04 -5.82 8.37
C TYR A 281 16.55 -5.77 8.59
N HIS A 282 17.14 -4.57 8.58
CA HIS A 282 18.56 -4.38 8.85
C HIS A 282 18.95 -4.89 10.25
N SER A 283 18.12 -4.61 11.28
CA SER A 283 18.37 -5.04 12.66
C SER A 283 18.34 -6.57 12.84
N ILE A 284 17.50 -7.27 12.09
CA ILE A 284 17.37 -8.73 12.20
C ILE A 284 18.28 -9.49 11.24
N LYS A 285 18.73 -8.87 10.14
CA LYS A 285 19.56 -9.51 9.11
C LYS A 285 20.80 -10.20 9.67
N GLY A 286 21.43 -9.63 10.69
CA GLY A 286 22.58 -10.24 11.37
C GLY A 286 22.29 -11.62 11.99
N ASN A 287 21.02 -11.87 12.36
CA ASN A 287 20.55 -13.11 12.96
C ASN A 287 19.97 -14.11 11.95
N LEU A 288 19.93 -13.76 10.65
CA LEU A 288 19.41 -14.60 9.56
C LEU A 288 20.52 -15.39 8.84
N LYS A 289 21.64 -15.64 9.53
CA LYS A 289 22.78 -16.44 9.02
C LYS A 289 22.62 -17.91 9.38
#